data_AF-A0A3M1GFP0-F1
#
_entry.id   AF-A0A3M1GFP0-F1
#
_cell.length_a   1.000
_cell.length_b   1.000
_cell.length_c   1.000
_cell.angle_alpha   90.00
_cell.angle_beta   90.00
_cell.angle_gamma   90.00
#
_symmetry.space_group_name_H-M   'P 1'
#
loop_
_entity.id
_entity.type
_entity.pdbx_description
1 polymer ?
#
loop_
_entity_poly.entity_id
_entity_poly.type
_entity_poly.pdbx_seq_one_letter_code
_entity_poly.pdbx_strand_id
1 'polypeptide(L)' 'MPSSTVENYIKTIYQLADSGDRDALVAMGDIAATLNVVPGTATSMVKTLADAGLVDY' A
#
# COMPACT_ATOMS: atom_id res chain seq x y z
N MET A 1 -15.27 -7.82 8.56
CA MET A 1 -14.56 -8.22 7.33
C MET A 1 -13.77 -7.00 6.84
N PRO A 2 -12.50 -7.14 6.44
CA PRO A 2 -11.81 -6.06 5.75
C PRO A 2 -12.55 -5.74 4.43
N SER A 3 -12.53 -4.48 4.02
CA SER A 3 -13.15 -4.09 2.75
C SER A 3 -12.30 -4.59 1.58
N SER A 4 -12.92 -4.78 0.41
CA SER A 4 -12.20 -5.08 -0.83
C SER A 4 -11.12 -4.03 -1.14
N THR A 5 -11.33 -2.78 -0.73
CA THR A 5 -10.32 -1.71 -0.84
C THR A 5 -9.09 -2.02 0.02
N VAL A 6 -9.26 -2.39 1.30
CA VAL A 6 -8.15 -2.72 2.19
C VAL A 6 -7.34 -3.89 1.64
N GLU A 7 -8.02 -4.95 1.19
CA GLU A 7 -7.35 -6.11 0.60
C GLU A 7 -6.55 -5.76 -0.65
N ASN A 8 -7.09 -4.89 -1.52
CA ASN A 8 -6.40 -4.46 -2.72
C ASN A 8 -5.11 -3.71 -2.39
N TYR A 9 -5.14 -2.82 -1.38
CA TYR A 9 -3.94 -2.11 -0.93
C TYR A 9 -2.86 -3.06 -0.42
N ILE A 10 -3.21 -4.01 0.46
CA ILE A 10 -2.23 -4.96 1.00
C ILE A 10 -1.63 -5.82 -0.12
N LYS A 11 -2.45 -6.31 -1.05
CA LYS A 11 -1.96 -7.10 -2.20
C LYS A 11 -1.00 -6.28 -3.06
N THR A 12 -1.33 -5.04 -3.37
CA THR A 12 -0.46 -4.15 -4.16
C THR A 12 0.86 -3.89 -3.44
N ILE A 13 0.83 -3.57 -2.14
CA ILE A 13 2.05 -3.32 -1.36
C ILE A 13 2.93 -4.56 -1.34
N TYR A 14 2.34 -5.74 -1.11
CA TYR A 14 3.07 -7.00 -1.12
C TYR A 14 3.72 -7.27 -2.48
N GLN A 15 2.99 -7.10 -3.58
CA GLN A 15 3.51 -7.31 -4.94
C GLN A 15 4.64 -6.35 -5.28
N LEU A 16 4.53 -5.08 -4.90
CA LEU A 16 5.57 -4.07 -5.13
C LEU A 16 6.82 -4.37 -4.30
N ALA A 17 6.65 -4.79 -3.04
CA ALA A 17 7.77 -5.18 -2.18
C ALA A 17 8.48 -6.45 -2.71
N ASP A 18 7.73 -7.44 -3.16
CA ASP A 18 8.26 -8.70 -3.72
C ASP A 18 8.98 -8.49 -5.07
N SER A 19 8.62 -7.43 -5.80
CA SER A 19 9.26 -7.06 -7.07
C SER A 19 10.58 -6.31 -6.87
N GLY A 20 10.88 -5.85 -5.65
CA GLY A 20 12.10 -5.11 -5.31
C GLY A 20 13.21 -5.98 -4.72
N ASP A 21 14.28 -5.32 -4.28
CA ASP A 21 15.28 -5.97 -3.42
C ASP A 21 14.68 -6.31 -2.06
N ARG A 22 15.27 -7.30 -1.37
CA ARG A 22 14.88 -7.63 0.00
C ARG A 22 14.99 -6.36 0.86
N ASP A 23 13.90 -6.02 1.56
CA ASP A 23 13.73 -4.82 2.39
C ASP A 23 13.65 -3.48 1.61
N ALA A 24 13.39 -3.51 0.31
CA ALA A 24 13.13 -2.30 -0.46
C ALA A 24 11.83 -1.61 -0.01
N LEU A 25 11.89 -0.30 0.20
CA LEU A 25 10.73 0.52 0.51
C LEU A 25 9.82 0.64 -0.71
N VAL A 26 8.51 0.47 -0.50
CA VAL A 26 7.50 0.67 -1.54
C VAL A 26 7.14 2.16 -1.62
N ALA A 27 7.31 2.76 -2.80
CA ALA A 27 6.98 4.17 -2.98
C ALA A 27 5.45 4.39 -3.06
N MET A 28 4.96 5.41 -2.37
CA MET A 28 3.53 5.79 -2.41
C MET A 28 3.02 6.09 -3.83
N GLY A 29 3.90 6.61 -4.69
CA GLY A 29 3.60 6.86 -6.10
C GLY A 29 3.26 5.58 -6.87
N ASP A 30 3.97 4.48 -6.59
CA ASP A 30 3.76 3.19 -7.25
C ASP A 30 2.45 2.54 -6.78
N ILE A 31 2.14 2.65 -5.49
CA ILE A 31 0.84 2.22 -4.94
C ILE A 31 -0.30 3.00 -5.62
N ALA A 32 -0.16 4.33 -5.69
CA ALA A 32 -1.17 5.20 -6.29
C ALA A 32 -1.38 4.91 -7.78
N ALA A 33 -0.31 4.71 -8.54
CA ALA A 33 -0.37 4.35 -9.95
C ALA A 33 -1.01 2.97 -10.17
N THR A 34 -0.62 1.97 -9.38
CA THR A 34 -1.12 0.59 -9.52
C THR A 34 -2.62 0.48 -9.20
N LEU A 35 -3.08 1.22 -8.18
CA LEU A 35 -4.48 1.22 -7.77
C LEU A 35 -5.33 2.29 -8.48
N ASN A 36 -4.73 3.07 -9.40
CA ASN A 36 -5.36 4.17 -10.11
C ASN A 36 -6.07 5.17 -9.18
N VAL A 37 -5.36 5.59 -8.12
CA VAL A 37 -5.82 6.60 -7.16
C VAL A 37 -4.86 7.79 -7.15
N VAL A 38 -5.32 8.93 -6.63
CA VAL A 38 -4.44 10.09 -6.43
C VAL A 38 -3.45 9.83 -5.28
N PRO A 39 -2.22 10.37 -5.33
CA PRO A 39 -1.20 10.14 -4.31
C PRO A 39 -1.65 10.45 -2.86
N GLY A 40 -2.44 11.51 -2.67
CA GLY A 40 -2.98 11.86 -1.36
C GLY A 40 -3.91 10.78 -0.76
N THR A 41 -4.66 10.07 -1.61
CA THR A 41 -5.52 8.94 -1.20
C THR A 41 -4.67 7.75 -0.77
N ALA A 42 -3.63 7.42 -1.54
CA ALA A 42 -2.71 6.33 -1.20
C ALA A 42 -2.03 6.58 0.15
N THR A 43 -1.50 7.79 0.37
CA THR A 43 -0.88 8.17 1.65
C THR A 43 -1.85 8.07 2.82
N SER A 44 -3.08 8.55 2.65
CA SER A 44 -4.09 8.52 3.73
C SER A 44 -4.50 7.08 4.06
N MET A 45 -4.63 6.22 3.05
CA MET A 45 -4.93 4.80 3.24
C MET A 45 -3.78 4.06 3.91
N VAL A 46 -2.53 4.24 3.46
CA VAL A 46 -1.38 3.56 4.05
C VAL A 46 -1.18 3.95 5.52
N LYS A 47 -1.40 5.23 5.88
CA LYS A 47 -1.42 5.64 7.30
C LYS A 47 -2.51 4.90 8.10
N THR A 48 -3.72 4.79 7.55
CA THR A 48 -4.82 4.04 8.19
C THR A 48 -4.47 2.56 8.38
N LEU A 49 -3.77 1.96 7.40
CA LEU A 49 -3.30 0.58 7.50
C LEU A 49 -2.19 0.43 8.55
N ALA A 50 -1.29 1.41 8.67
CA ALA A 50 -0.23 1.43 9.68
C ALA A 50 -0.81 1.59 11.10
N ASP A 51 -1.79 2.49 11.27
CA ASP A 51 -2.52 2.64 12.53
C ASP A 51 -3.27 1.35 12.94
N ALA A 52 -3.68 0.55 11.94
CA ALA A 52 -4.28 -0.76 12.15
C ALA A 52 -3.25 -1.90 12.35
N GLY A 53 -1.94 -1.61 12.29
CA GLY A 53 -0.86 -2.59 12.43
C GLY A 53 -0.73 -3.57 11.26
N LEU A 54 -1.19 -3.18 10.06
CA LEU A 54 -1.21 -4.04 8.87
C LEU A 54 -0.01 -3.82 7.94
N VAL A 55 0.65 -2.66 8.04
CA VAL A 55 1.82 -2.28 7.25
C VAL A 55 2.76 -1.43 8.10
N ASP A 56 4.05 -1.46 7.78
CA ASP A 56 5.04 -0.55 8.36
C ASP A 56 5.19 0.70 7.47
N TYR A 57 5.11 1.88 8.07
CA TYR A 57 5.22 3.18 7.42
C TYR A 57 6.40 3.99 7.96
#